data_AF-A0A7X8LDE9-F1
#
_entry.id   AF-A0A7X8LDE9-F1
#
_cell.length_a   1.000
_cell.length_b   1.000
_cell.length_c   1.000
_cell.angle_alpha   90.00
_cell.angle_beta   90.00
_cell.angle_gamma   90.00
#
_symmetry.space_group_name_H-M   'P 1'
#
loop_
_entity.id
_entity.type
_entity.pdbx_description
1 polymer ?
#
loop_
_entity_poly.entity_id
_entity_poly.type
_entity_poly.pdbx_seq_one_letter_code
_entity_poly.pdbx_strand_id
1 'polypeptide(L)'
;MGTNNILLESVNLVKDRLGSSLSDITVERAVLGLFFTGVKLSTGHGGLCFTPIKEMPEAVCCPSSARAMPMSGRLQGRPVLDYLEDVFSDNILKKSLGIATLNALSMHIWNQEPNNDYETLVGVDAFDEINIELYNKTVVIGALVPMLKRLTRADADFKVMEQDMRTLKGKELEHYIPPSEGSSYIPDADLLIITGVTILNDTIEDILKLAKPGAEILVTGPTASMLPDAFFKYGITMLGGIQVTKTDELLDLISEGGSGYHFFGKYADRTVIRKV
;
A
#
# COMPACT_ATOMS: atom_id res chain seq x y z
N MET A 1 13.24 10.26 -12.55
CA MET A 1 12.49 9.35 -11.66
C MET A 1 11.91 8.25 -12.54
N GLY A 2 12.05 6.99 -12.13
CA GLY A 2 11.52 5.87 -12.91
C GLY A 2 9.99 5.93 -12.96
N THR A 3 9.40 5.56 -14.08
CA THR A 3 7.95 5.38 -14.19
C THR A 3 7.56 4.17 -13.35
N ASN A 4 6.64 4.33 -12.40
CA ASN A 4 6.05 3.23 -11.65
C ASN A 4 5.04 2.48 -12.55
N ASN A 5 5.53 1.46 -13.24
CA ASN A 5 4.78 0.66 -14.18
C ASN A 5 3.70 -0.18 -13.51
N ILE A 6 3.90 -0.60 -12.25
CA ILE A 6 2.84 -1.29 -11.49
C ILE A 6 1.64 -0.34 -11.31
N LEU A 7 1.87 0.90 -10.90
CA LEU A 7 0.80 1.91 -10.82
C LEU A 7 0.20 2.23 -12.18
N LEU A 8 1.03 2.38 -13.22
CA LEU A 8 0.57 2.64 -14.58
C LEU A 8 -0.38 1.54 -15.09
N GLU A 9 0.06 0.29 -14.99
CA GLU A 9 -0.74 -0.86 -15.40
C GLU A 9 -2.00 -1.03 -14.54
N SER A 10 -1.92 -0.75 -13.24
CA SER A 10 -3.09 -0.79 -12.35
C SER A 10 -4.14 0.28 -12.70
N VAL A 11 -3.70 1.51 -13.01
CA VAL A 11 -4.59 2.58 -13.48
C VAL A 11 -5.22 2.22 -14.82
N ASN A 12 -4.43 1.68 -15.76
CA ASN A 12 -4.95 1.26 -17.06
C ASN A 12 -5.96 0.11 -16.92
N LEU A 13 -5.68 -0.87 -16.06
CA LEU A 13 -6.61 -1.97 -15.80
C LEU A 13 -7.95 -1.48 -15.27
N VAL A 14 -7.95 -0.54 -14.33
CA VAL A 14 -9.19 0.07 -13.82
C VAL A 14 -9.92 0.86 -14.91
N LYS A 15 -9.18 1.60 -15.76
CA LYS A 15 -9.75 2.30 -16.92
C LYS A 15 -10.39 1.35 -17.91
N ASP A 16 -9.75 0.23 -18.20
CA ASP A 16 -10.24 -0.76 -19.16
C ASP A 16 -11.47 -1.49 -18.62
N ARG A 17 -11.47 -1.86 -17.33
CA ARG A 17 -12.58 -2.58 -16.68
C ARG A 17 -13.84 -1.72 -16.53
N LEU A 18 -13.69 -0.46 -16.11
CA LEU A 18 -14.83 0.43 -15.87
C LEU A 18 -15.24 1.23 -17.11
N GLY A 19 -14.34 1.42 -18.08
CA GLY A 19 -14.62 2.09 -19.35
C GLY A 19 -15.26 3.47 -19.15
N SER A 20 -16.35 3.74 -19.87
CA SER A 20 -17.06 5.03 -19.82
C SER A 20 -17.72 5.32 -18.47
N SER A 21 -17.97 4.31 -17.62
CA SER A 21 -18.61 4.54 -16.31
C SER A 21 -17.76 5.38 -15.37
N LEU A 22 -16.43 5.43 -15.56
CA LEU A 22 -15.54 6.29 -14.78
C LEU A 22 -15.89 7.77 -14.84
N SER A 23 -16.47 8.22 -15.95
CA SER A 23 -16.89 9.62 -16.11
C SER A 23 -18.04 10.01 -15.17
N ASP A 24 -18.78 9.03 -14.64
CA ASP A 24 -19.90 9.24 -13.72
C ASP A 24 -19.51 9.12 -12.24
N ILE A 25 -18.27 8.70 -11.96
CA ILE A 25 -17.78 8.49 -10.60
C ILE A 25 -16.99 9.70 -10.12
N THR A 26 -17.32 10.19 -8.93
CA THR A 26 -16.60 11.27 -8.26
C THR A 26 -16.10 10.81 -6.89
N VAL A 27 -15.15 11.54 -6.31
CA VAL A 27 -14.80 11.38 -4.90
C VAL A 27 -15.80 12.15 -4.05
N GLU A 28 -16.68 11.44 -3.35
CA GLU A 28 -17.69 12.01 -2.45
C GLU A 28 -17.04 12.62 -1.20
N ARG A 29 -15.99 11.97 -0.68
CA ARG A 29 -15.26 12.44 0.50
C ARG A 29 -13.80 12.00 0.42
N ALA A 30 -12.90 12.86 0.87
CA ALA A 30 -11.49 12.54 1.03
C ALA A 30 -10.97 13.06 2.38
N VAL A 31 -10.10 12.28 3.02
CA VAL A 31 -9.50 12.60 4.32
C VAL A 31 -8.00 12.33 4.25
N LEU A 32 -7.21 13.31 4.66
CA LEU A 32 -5.77 13.15 4.93
C LEU A 32 -5.60 12.98 6.44
N GLY A 33 -5.73 11.75 6.93
CA GLY A 33 -5.48 11.42 8.33
C GLY A 33 -3.99 11.28 8.62
N LEU A 34 -3.64 11.18 9.91
CA LEU A 34 -2.23 11.13 10.33
C LEU A 34 -1.47 9.92 9.80
N PHE A 35 -2.13 8.76 9.76
CA PHE A 35 -1.51 7.51 9.32
C PHE A 35 -2.03 7.05 7.96
N PHE A 36 -3.26 7.44 7.61
CA PHE A 36 -3.94 6.99 6.40
C PHE A 36 -4.63 8.14 5.69
N THR A 37 -4.44 8.15 4.37
CA THR A 37 -5.24 8.91 3.42
C THR A 37 -6.39 8.02 3.00
N GLY A 38 -7.62 8.49 3.10
CA GLY A 38 -8.82 7.73 2.76
C GLY A 38 -9.72 8.50 1.81
N VAL A 39 -10.41 7.78 0.95
CA VAL A 39 -11.43 8.34 0.07
C VAL A 39 -12.70 7.49 0.09
N LYS A 40 -13.83 8.13 -0.19
CA LYS A 40 -15.11 7.53 -0.51
C LYS A 40 -15.50 7.95 -1.92
N LEU A 41 -15.80 6.99 -2.78
CA LEU A 41 -16.36 7.25 -4.10
C LEU A 41 -17.86 7.52 -4.00
N SER A 42 -18.44 8.19 -5.00
CA SER A 42 -19.90 8.34 -5.15
C SER A 42 -20.65 7.01 -5.25
N THR A 43 -19.94 5.91 -5.50
CA THR A 43 -20.47 4.54 -5.47
C THR A 43 -20.50 3.94 -4.05
N GLY A 44 -20.08 4.69 -3.02
CA GLY A 44 -20.01 4.27 -1.61
C GLY A 44 -18.72 3.53 -1.21
N HIS A 45 -17.91 3.09 -2.19
CA HIS A 45 -16.70 2.31 -1.94
C HIS A 45 -15.60 3.17 -1.35
N GLY A 46 -14.90 2.60 -0.37
CA GLY A 46 -13.79 3.24 0.32
C GLY A 46 -12.43 2.68 -0.10
N GLY A 47 -11.41 3.51 -0.07
CA GLY A 47 -10.03 3.10 -0.31
C GLY A 47 -9.06 3.85 0.58
N LEU A 48 -7.92 3.21 0.87
CA LEU A 48 -6.91 3.74 1.77
C LEU A 48 -5.53 3.75 1.11
N CYS A 49 -4.71 4.70 1.53
CA CYS A 49 -3.28 4.75 1.27
C CYS A 49 -2.59 5.18 2.58
N PHE A 50 -1.34 4.77 2.79
CA PHE A 50 -0.54 5.36 3.86
C PHE A 50 -0.39 6.88 3.65
N THR A 51 -0.44 7.68 4.72
CA THR A 51 -0.13 9.12 4.66
C THR A 51 1.37 9.33 4.92
N PRO A 52 2.14 9.83 3.94
CA PRO A 52 3.59 9.93 4.02
C PRO A 52 4.02 11.25 4.67
N ILE A 53 3.64 11.48 5.94
CA ILE A 53 3.94 12.74 6.66
C ILE A 53 5.44 13.07 6.66
N LYS A 54 6.30 12.05 6.76
CA LYS A 54 7.76 12.21 6.78
C LYS A 54 8.34 12.65 5.44
N GLU A 55 7.64 12.37 4.34
CA GLU A 55 8.09 12.69 2.98
C GLU A 55 7.57 14.06 2.53
N MET A 56 6.72 14.72 3.32
CA MET A 56 6.26 16.07 3.05
C MET A 56 7.44 17.06 3.17
N PRO A 57 7.87 17.69 2.06
CA PRO A 57 8.85 18.76 2.15
C PRO A 57 8.21 19.92 2.94
N GLU A 58 8.92 20.44 3.92
CA GLU A 58 8.59 21.72 4.57
C GLU A 58 7.27 21.77 5.36
N ALA A 59 7.00 20.77 6.21
CA ALA A 59 5.91 20.80 7.20
C ALA A 59 6.19 21.74 8.41
N VAL A 60 6.74 22.94 8.16
CA VAL A 60 7.02 23.94 9.21
C VAL A 60 6.51 25.30 8.77
N CYS A 61 5.44 25.75 9.44
CA CYS A 61 4.89 27.12 9.48
C CYS A 61 5.44 28.12 8.43
N CYS A 62 4.87 28.14 7.20
CA CYS A 62 4.95 29.21 6.18
C CYS A 62 4.26 28.81 4.84
N PRO A 63 4.18 29.68 3.80
CA PRO A 63 3.42 29.46 2.56
C PRO A 63 3.75 28.18 1.77
N SER A 64 4.90 27.57 1.99
CA SER A 64 5.32 26.35 1.31
C SER A 64 4.57 25.11 1.77
N SER A 65 4.24 24.98 3.07
CA SER A 65 3.36 23.90 3.55
C SER A 65 1.97 23.99 2.92
N ALA A 66 1.45 25.20 2.71
CA ALA A 66 0.17 25.42 2.03
C ALA A 66 0.23 25.02 0.54
N ARG A 67 1.38 25.21 -0.12
CA ARG A 67 1.61 24.79 -1.51
C ARG A 67 1.70 23.27 -1.66
N ALA A 68 2.16 22.57 -0.63
CA ALA A 68 2.20 21.12 -0.59
C ALA A 68 0.80 20.49 -0.43
N MET A 69 -0.21 21.24 0.03
CA MET A 69 -1.56 20.71 0.22
C MET A 69 -2.25 20.40 -1.11
N PRO A 70 -2.87 19.22 -1.26
CA PRO A 70 -3.34 18.71 -2.54
C PRO A 70 -4.71 19.25 -2.95
N MET A 71 -5.01 20.54 -2.69
CA MET A 71 -6.30 21.22 -2.95
C MET A 71 -7.29 21.23 -1.77
N SER A 72 -6.87 21.69 -0.59
CA SER A 72 -7.72 21.85 0.60
C SER A 72 -9.05 22.57 0.28
N GLY A 73 -10.17 21.99 0.71
CA GLY A 73 -11.52 22.51 0.45
C GLY A 73 -12.06 22.25 -0.95
N ARG A 74 -11.33 21.54 -1.82
CA ARG A 74 -11.74 21.23 -3.21
C ARG A 74 -11.56 19.75 -3.60
N LEU A 75 -11.41 18.87 -2.60
CA LEU A 75 -11.26 17.44 -2.82
C LEU A 75 -12.60 16.76 -3.15
N GLN A 76 -13.69 17.24 -2.54
CA GLN A 76 -15.03 16.69 -2.72
C GLN A 76 -15.61 17.02 -4.10
N GLY A 77 -16.32 16.05 -4.70
CA GLY A 77 -17.04 16.19 -5.96
C GLY A 77 -16.16 16.19 -7.21
N ARG A 78 -14.83 16.08 -7.04
CA ARG A 78 -13.89 16.01 -8.17
C ARG A 78 -13.98 14.62 -8.85
N PRO A 79 -13.94 14.54 -10.19
CA PRO A 79 -13.97 13.26 -10.92
C PRO A 79 -12.85 12.32 -10.50
N VAL A 80 -13.13 11.01 -10.47
CA VAL A 80 -12.08 10.02 -10.14
C VAL A 80 -10.96 9.99 -11.17
N LEU A 81 -11.24 10.36 -12.42
CA LEU A 81 -10.23 10.45 -13.48
C LEU A 81 -9.09 11.39 -13.10
N ASP A 82 -9.41 12.54 -12.51
CA ASP A 82 -8.39 13.50 -12.08
C ASP A 82 -7.55 12.97 -10.91
N TYR A 83 -8.14 12.15 -10.03
CA TYR A 83 -7.40 11.46 -8.96
C TYR A 83 -6.52 10.34 -9.51
N LEU A 84 -6.95 9.63 -10.55
CA LEU A 84 -6.14 8.65 -11.25
C LEU A 84 -4.94 9.30 -11.97
N GLU A 85 -5.06 10.56 -12.42
CA GLU A 85 -3.92 11.34 -12.89
C GLU A 85 -2.98 11.72 -11.74
N ASP A 86 -3.54 12.07 -10.57
CA ASP A 86 -2.75 12.43 -9.38
C ASP A 86 -1.87 11.27 -8.86
N VAL A 87 -2.17 10.01 -9.22
CA VAL A 87 -1.30 8.84 -8.96
C VAL A 87 0.13 9.05 -9.48
N PHE A 88 0.32 9.86 -10.53
CA PHE A 88 1.62 10.15 -11.12
C PHE A 88 2.15 11.54 -10.72
N SER A 89 1.55 12.18 -9.73
CA SER A 89 1.99 13.50 -9.26
C SER A 89 3.26 13.40 -8.43
N ASP A 90 4.20 14.34 -8.64
CA ASP A 90 5.34 14.56 -7.74
C ASP A 90 4.91 15.02 -6.34
N ASN A 91 3.68 15.51 -6.18
CA ASN A 91 3.12 15.83 -4.87
C ASN A 91 2.64 14.54 -4.20
N ILE A 92 3.38 14.10 -3.18
CA ILE A 92 3.13 12.83 -2.50
C ILE A 92 1.74 12.72 -1.84
N LEU A 93 1.12 13.85 -1.44
CA LEU A 93 -0.24 13.87 -0.88
C LEU A 93 -1.30 13.75 -1.97
N LYS A 94 -1.07 14.33 -3.15
CA LYS A 94 -1.93 14.08 -4.31
C LYS A 94 -1.84 12.62 -4.72
N LYS A 95 -0.62 12.09 -4.75
CA LYS A 95 -0.36 10.69 -5.06
C LYS A 95 -1.02 9.74 -4.08
N SER A 96 -0.97 10.02 -2.77
CA SER A 96 -1.66 9.18 -1.77
C SER A 96 -3.18 9.19 -1.95
N LEU A 97 -3.77 10.35 -2.30
CA LEU A 97 -5.19 10.44 -2.65
C LEU A 97 -5.53 9.67 -3.93
N GLY A 98 -4.67 9.74 -4.94
CA GLY A 98 -4.81 8.99 -6.18
C GLY A 98 -4.77 7.49 -5.94
N ILE A 99 -3.80 6.99 -5.16
CA ILE A 99 -3.69 5.57 -4.82
C ILE A 99 -4.87 5.11 -3.95
N ALA A 100 -5.32 5.92 -2.98
CA ALA A 100 -6.53 5.61 -2.22
C ALA A 100 -7.76 5.51 -3.14
N THR A 101 -7.86 6.37 -4.15
CA THR A 101 -8.91 6.31 -5.18
C THR A 101 -8.82 5.07 -6.04
N LEU A 102 -7.61 4.68 -6.46
CA LEU A 102 -7.36 3.45 -7.20
C LEU A 102 -7.75 2.20 -6.40
N ASN A 103 -7.44 2.18 -5.10
CA ASN A 103 -7.85 1.11 -4.19
C ASN A 103 -9.38 1.05 -4.04
N ALA A 104 -10.05 2.19 -3.94
CA ALA A 104 -11.51 2.25 -3.86
C ALA A 104 -12.20 1.78 -5.16
N LEU A 105 -11.63 2.12 -6.32
CA LEU A 105 -12.13 1.67 -7.62
C LEU A 105 -11.92 0.17 -7.82
N SER A 106 -10.81 -0.37 -7.31
CA SER A 106 -10.56 -1.83 -7.32
C SER A 106 -11.62 -2.57 -6.50
N MET A 107 -11.98 -2.02 -5.31
CA MET A 107 -13.12 -2.52 -4.53
C MET A 107 -14.45 -2.46 -5.28
N HIS A 108 -14.68 -1.38 -6.02
CA HIS A 108 -15.89 -1.24 -6.83
C HIS A 108 -15.96 -2.33 -7.92
N ILE A 109 -14.84 -2.62 -8.59
CA ILE A 109 -14.73 -3.66 -9.62
C ILE A 109 -14.95 -5.04 -9.02
N TRP A 110 -14.30 -5.38 -7.91
CA TRP A 110 -14.49 -6.68 -7.24
C TRP A 110 -15.95 -6.96 -6.86
N ASN A 111 -16.70 -5.93 -6.46
CA ASN A 111 -18.12 -6.06 -6.13
C ASN A 111 -19.02 -6.27 -7.36
N GLN A 112 -18.58 -5.88 -8.56
CA GLN A 112 -19.31 -6.11 -9.80
C GLN A 112 -18.93 -7.44 -10.46
N GLU A 113 -17.64 -7.78 -10.42
CA GLU A 113 -17.05 -8.92 -11.11
C GLU A 113 -16.06 -9.63 -10.18
N PRO A 114 -16.47 -10.67 -9.43
CA PRO A 114 -15.52 -11.52 -8.74
C PRO A 114 -14.63 -12.24 -9.77
N ASN A 115 -13.31 -11.99 -9.71
CA ASN A 115 -12.33 -12.61 -10.60
C ASN A 115 -11.98 -14.03 -10.09
N ASN A 116 -11.85 -15.00 -11.00
CA ASN A 116 -11.47 -16.37 -10.71
C ASN A 116 -9.96 -16.66 -10.89
N ASP A 117 -9.17 -15.68 -11.37
CA ASP A 117 -7.74 -15.84 -11.64
C ASP A 117 -6.86 -15.79 -10.37
N TYR A 118 -7.45 -15.42 -9.24
CA TYR A 118 -6.78 -15.35 -7.95
C TYR A 118 -7.74 -15.64 -6.79
N GLU A 119 -7.19 -16.17 -5.71
CA GLU A 119 -7.89 -16.41 -4.46
C GLU A 119 -7.86 -15.15 -3.60
N THR A 120 -8.99 -14.82 -2.99
CA THR A 120 -9.09 -13.72 -2.00
C THR A 120 -9.60 -14.26 -0.67
N LEU A 121 -8.80 -14.10 0.38
CA LEU A 121 -9.17 -14.42 1.76
C LEU A 121 -9.45 -13.12 2.52
N VAL A 122 -10.63 -13.01 3.14
CA VAL A 122 -11.05 -11.82 3.88
C VAL A 122 -11.00 -12.09 5.39
N GLY A 123 -10.56 -11.10 6.16
CA GLY A 123 -10.40 -11.22 7.61
C GLY A 123 -9.12 -11.94 8.03
N VAL A 124 -8.21 -12.20 7.11
CA VAL A 124 -6.95 -12.93 7.33
C VAL A 124 -5.76 -11.96 7.27
N ASP A 125 -4.80 -12.13 8.19
CA ASP A 125 -3.53 -11.40 8.15
C ASP A 125 -2.56 -12.12 7.20
N ALA A 126 -2.01 -11.40 6.22
CA ALA A 126 -1.05 -11.96 5.26
C ALA A 126 0.19 -12.56 5.94
N PHE A 127 0.55 -12.11 7.14
CA PHE A 127 1.63 -12.71 7.88
C PHE A 127 1.28 -14.13 8.36
N ASP A 128 0.05 -14.40 8.78
CA ASP A 128 -0.36 -15.74 9.24
C ASP A 128 -0.32 -16.77 8.10
N GLU A 129 -0.45 -16.28 6.88
CA GLU A 129 -0.40 -17.01 5.62
C GLU A 129 1.02 -17.34 5.13
N ILE A 130 2.06 -16.84 5.79
CA ILE A 130 3.46 -17.17 5.47
C ILE A 130 3.99 -18.14 6.52
N ASN A 131 4.49 -19.31 6.10
CA ASN A 131 5.26 -20.18 6.98
C ASN A 131 6.75 -19.83 6.92
N ILE A 132 7.22 -18.96 7.82
CA ILE A 132 8.59 -18.45 7.83
C ILE A 132 9.67 -19.54 7.99
N GLU A 133 9.33 -20.72 8.53
CA GLU A 133 10.28 -21.83 8.73
C GLU A 133 10.67 -22.53 7.43
N LEU A 134 9.93 -22.29 6.34
CA LEU A 134 10.24 -22.85 5.02
C LEU A 134 11.33 -22.09 4.26
N TYR A 135 11.77 -20.94 4.78
CA TYR A 135 12.65 -20.00 4.08
C TYR A 135 13.95 -19.82 4.87
N ASN A 136 15.10 -19.98 4.22
CA ASN A 136 16.38 -19.88 4.91
C ASN A 136 16.76 -18.42 5.15
N LYS A 137 16.53 -17.54 4.17
CA LYS A 137 16.86 -16.12 4.25
C LYS A 137 15.63 -15.25 3.98
N THR A 138 15.36 -14.33 4.90
CA THR A 138 14.26 -13.36 4.76
C THR A 138 14.78 -11.93 4.67
N VAL A 139 14.24 -11.12 3.76
CA VAL A 139 14.44 -9.67 3.76
C VAL A 139 13.09 -8.97 3.94
N VAL A 140 13.03 -8.08 4.92
CA VAL A 140 11.84 -7.26 5.19
C VAL A 140 12.13 -5.82 4.78
N ILE A 141 11.34 -5.28 3.86
CA ILE A 141 11.39 -3.89 3.43
C ILE A 141 10.32 -3.10 4.19
N GLY A 142 10.77 -2.20 5.06
CA GLY A 142 9.95 -1.41 5.95
C GLY A 142 9.87 -1.96 7.37
N ALA A 143 9.56 -1.09 8.33
CA ALA A 143 9.37 -1.43 9.74
C ALA A 143 8.05 -2.21 10.02
N LEU A 144 7.93 -3.42 9.48
CA LEU A 144 6.79 -4.32 9.67
C LEU A 144 6.90 -5.08 11.01
N VAL A 145 6.79 -4.33 12.11
CA VAL A 145 7.03 -4.81 13.49
C VAL A 145 6.37 -6.17 13.83
N PRO A 146 5.12 -6.47 13.44
CA PRO A 146 4.53 -7.80 13.73
C PRO A 146 5.33 -8.95 13.11
N MET A 147 5.78 -8.81 11.86
CA MET A 147 6.61 -9.80 11.18
C MET A 147 8.04 -9.84 11.76
N LEU A 148 8.66 -8.69 12.03
CA LEU A 148 9.99 -8.63 12.65
C LEU A 148 10.02 -9.36 14.00
N LYS A 149 8.98 -9.18 14.83
CA LYS A 149 8.83 -9.91 16.09
C LYS A 149 8.68 -11.41 15.88
N ARG A 150 7.98 -11.83 14.84
CA ARG A 150 7.79 -13.25 14.52
C ARG A 150 9.11 -13.89 14.10
N LEU A 151 9.84 -13.27 13.18
CA LEU A 151 11.17 -13.71 12.74
C LEU A 151 12.17 -13.76 13.90
N THR A 152 12.20 -12.73 14.75
CA THR A 152 13.08 -12.67 15.92
C THR A 152 12.79 -13.79 16.93
N ARG A 153 11.51 -14.13 17.14
CA ARG A 153 11.12 -15.22 18.06
C ARG A 153 11.47 -16.61 17.53
N ALA A 154 11.44 -16.77 16.20
CA ALA A 154 11.80 -17.99 15.52
C ALA A 154 13.32 -18.16 15.33
N ASP A 155 14.13 -17.19 15.76
CA ASP A 155 15.58 -17.14 15.52
C ASP A 155 15.93 -17.29 14.02
N ALA A 156 15.09 -16.72 13.15
CA ALA A 156 15.24 -16.79 11.70
C ALA A 156 16.41 -15.92 11.22
N ASP A 157 17.05 -16.30 10.11
CA ASP A 157 18.02 -15.44 9.43
C ASP A 157 17.27 -14.41 8.58
N PHE A 158 17.25 -13.16 9.07
CA PHE A 158 16.62 -12.06 8.36
C PHE A 158 17.39 -10.75 8.44
N LYS A 159 17.12 -9.88 7.45
CA LYS A 159 17.50 -8.47 7.45
C LYS A 159 16.27 -7.57 7.32
N VAL A 160 16.32 -6.38 7.91
CA VAL A 160 15.30 -5.34 7.76
C VAL A 160 15.90 -4.11 7.11
N MET A 161 15.34 -3.71 5.98
CA MET A 161 15.72 -2.52 5.23
C MET A 161 14.68 -1.43 5.44
N GLU A 162 15.08 -0.32 6.03
CA GLU A 162 14.18 0.78 6.39
C GLU A 162 14.88 2.12 6.16
N GLN A 163 14.14 3.13 5.70
CA GLN A 163 14.69 4.46 5.44
C GLN A 163 14.95 5.23 6.72
N ASP A 164 14.05 5.12 7.71
CA ASP A 164 14.18 5.78 9.00
C ASP A 164 14.49 4.78 10.12
N MET A 165 15.79 4.59 10.42
CA MET A 165 16.24 3.65 11.45
C MET A 165 15.61 3.87 12.83
N ARG A 166 15.08 5.07 13.14
CA ARG A 166 14.44 5.39 14.42
C ARG A 166 13.11 4.65 14.61
N THR A 167 12.58 4.05 13.55
CA THR A 167 11.38 3.20 13.60
C THR A 167 11.65 1.82 14.17
N LEU A 168 12.92 1.38 14.20
CA LEU A 168 13.35 0.08 14.71
C LEU A 168 13.85 0.20 16.15
N LYS A 169 13.64 -0.86 16.96
CA LYS A 169 14.03 -0.87 18.38
C LYS A 169 14.58 -2.22 18.83
N GLY A 170 15.51 -2.17 19.80
CA GLY A 170 16.04 -3.37 20.45
C GLY A 170 16.66 -4.33 19.43
N LYS A 171 16.28 -5.62 19.50
CA LYS A 171 16.78 -6.67 18.61
C LYS A 171 16.56 -6.37 17.12
N GLU A 172 15.53 -5.60 16.75
CA GLU A 172 15.27 -5.25 15.35
C GLU A 172 16.45 -4.49 14.72
N LEU A 173 17.18 -3.70 15.51
CA LEU A 173 18.35 -2.93 15.04
C LEU A 173 19.56 -3.81 14.71
N GLU A 174 19.67 -5.00 15.29
CA GLU A 174 20.75 -5.95 14.99
C GLU A 174 20.62 -6.53 13.58
N HIS A 175 19.41 -6.49 13.01
CA HIS A 175 19.09 -6.96 11.66
C HIS A 175 18.98 -5.82 10.64
N TYR A 176 19.17 -4.56 11.05
CA TYR A 176 19.03 -3.41 10.18
C TYR A 176 20.10 -3.39 9.09
N ILE A 177 19.67 -3.07 7.87
CA ILE A 177 20.54 -2.72 6.76
C ILE A 177 20.06 -1.39 6.12
N PRO A 178 20.97 -0.50 5.73
CA PRO A 178 20.59 0.72 5.02
C PRO A 178 20.08 0.39 3.60
N PRO A 179 19.18 1.21 3.01
CA PRO A 179 18.68 0.97 1.64
C PRO A 179 19.77 0.83 0.57
N SER A 180 20.92 1.49 0.76
CA SER A 180 22.07 1.41 -0.15
C SER A 180 22.71 0.02 -0.22
N GLU A 181 22.45 -0.85 0.76
CA GLU A 181 22.98 -2.22 0.80
C GLU A 181 21.99 -3.27 0.28
N GLY A 182 20.79 -2.88 -0.17
CA GLY A 182 19.75 -3.82 -0.61
C GLY A 182 20.22 -4.82 -1.67
N SER A 183 21.09 -4.40 -2.60
CA SER A 183 21.67 -5.26 -3.65
C SER A 183 22.57 -6.39 -3.12
N SER A 184 23.02 -6.32 -1.87
CA SER A 184 23.84 -7.35 -1.23
C SER A 184 23.00 -8.44 -0.53
N TYR A 185 21.72 -8.18 -0.26
CA TYR A 185 20.88 -9.07 0.56
C TYR A 185 19.63 -9.56 -0.18
N ILE A 186 18.97 -8.70 -0.98
CA ILE A 186 17.73 -9.06 -1.69
C ILE A 186 17.93 -10.22 -2.69
N PRO A 187 19.04 -10.31 -3.46
CA PRO A 187 19.24 -11.41 -4.42
C PRO A 187 19.35 -12.81 -3.80
N ASP A 188 19.60 -12.89 -2.50
CA ASP A 188 19.75 -14.13 -1.75
C ASP A 188 18.49 -14.50 -0.95
N ALA A 189 17.49 -13.62 -0.86
CA ALA A 189 16.31 -13.81 -0.03
C ALA A 189 15.36 -14.85 -0.66
N ASP A 190 14.99 -15.87 0.12
CA ASP A 190 13.95 -16.83 -0.27
C ASP A 190 12.55 -16.27 -0.03
N LEU A 191 12.44 -15.37 0.97
CA LEU A 191 11.23 -14.65 1.34
C LEU A 191 11.50 -13.15 1.36
N LEU A 192 10.75 -12.39 0.57
CA LEU A 192 10.82 -10.93 0.50
C LEU A 192 9.48 -10.34 0.93
N ILE A 193 9.48 -9.61 2.04
CA ILE A 193 8.27 -8.99 2.60
C ILE A 193 8.38 -7.48 2.44
N ILE A 194 7.50 -6.88 1.66
CA ILE A 194 7.60 -5.50 1.23
C ILE A 194 6.40 -4.70 1.74
N THR A 195 6.65 -3.58 2.39
CA THR A 195 5.59 -2.61 2.70
C THR A 195 4.99 -2.01 1.41
N GLY A 196 3.67 -1.85 1.37
CA GLY A 196 2.96 -1.17 0.29
C GLY A 196 3.37 0.29 0.11
N VAL A 197 4.06 0.90 1.09
CA VAL A 197 4.62 2.26 0.95
C VAL A 197 5.63 2.35 -0.19
N THR A 198 6.27 1.23 -0.58
CA THR A 198 7.19 1.20 -1.73
C THR A 198 6.51 1.51 -3.07
N ILE A 199 5.19 1.34 -3.15
CA ILE A 199 4.36 1.76 -4.29
C ILE A 199 4.23 3.28 -4.30
N LEU A 200 3.97 3.87 -3.12
CA LEU A 200 3.74 5.30 -2.96
C LEU A 200 4.99 6.13 -3.26
N ASN A 201 6.16 5.65 -2.83
CA ASN A 201 7.43 6.37 -3.03
C ASN A 201 8.27 5.85 -4.23
N ASP A 202 7.67 5.07 -5.14
CA ASP A 202 8.26 4.60 -6.40
C ASP A 202 9.53 3.74 -6.26
N THR A 203 9.69 3.02 -5.16
CA THR A 203 10.86 2.15 -4.92
C THR A 203 10.61 0.67 -5.22
N ILE A 204 9.33 0.26 -5.34
CA ILE A 204 8.96 -1.15 -5.45
C ILE A 204 9.62 -1.87 -6.63
N GLU A 205 9.67 -1.26 -7.82
CA GLU A 205 10.23 -1.93 -9.01
C GLU A 205 11.73 -2.16 -8.90
N ASP A 206 12.48 -1.23 -8.32
CA ASP A 206 13.93 -1.39 -8.14
C ASP A 206 14.23 -2.47 -7.11
N ILE A 207 13.37 -2.64 -6.10
CA ILE A 207 13.44 -3.76 -5.16
C ILE A 207 13.16 -5.09 -5.89
N LEU A 208 12.09 -5.16 -6.69
CA LEU A 208 11.70 -6.39 -7.39
C LEU A 208 12.72 -6.84 -8.44
N LYS A 209 13.44 -5.92 -9.09
CA LYS A 209 14.55 -6.26 -10.02
C LYS A 209 15.69 -7.02 -9.34
N LEU A 210 15.85 -6.86 -8.03
CA LEU A 210 16.87 -7.55 -7.24
C LEU A 210 16.37 -8.87 -6.68
N ALA A 211 15.06 -9.14 -6.73
CA ALA A 211 14.47 -10.31 -6.10
C ALA A 211 15.00 -11.61 -6.72
N LYS A 212 15.31 -12.58 -5.85
CA LYS A 212 15.73 -13.91 -6.27
C LYS A 212 14.63 -14.56 -7.12
N PRO A 213 14.95 -15.13 -8.29
CA PRO A 213 13.97 -15.89 -9.07
C PRO A 213 13.36 -17.02 -8.26
N GLY A 214 12.03 -17.08 -8.20
CA GLY A 214 11.28 -18.10 -7.44
C GLY A 214 11.16 -17.82 -5.94
N ALA A 215 11.58 -16.65 -5.45
CA ALA A 215 11.30 -16.23 -4.08
C ALA A 215 9.79 -16.05 -3.84
N GLU A 216 9.36 -16.29 -2.60
CA GLU A 216 8.06 -15.85 -2.12
C GLU A 216 8.11 -14.34 -1.88
N ILE A 217 7.22 -13.58 -2.51
CA ILE A 217 7.21 -12.12 -2.42
C ILE A 217 5.82 -11.65 -1.97
N LEU A 218 5.77 -11.14 -0.73
CA LEU A 218 4.58 -10.54 -0.14
C LEU A 218 4.69 -9.01 -0.20
N VAL A 219 3.72 -8.34 -0.82
CA VAL A 219 3.54 -6.88 -0.65
C VAL A 219 2.34 -6.62 0.25
N THR A 220 2.53 -5.90 1.36
CA THR A 220 1.51 -5.77 2.39
C THR A 220 1.30 -4.33 2.88
N GLY A 221 0.06 -4.00 3.18
CA GLY A 221 -0.38 -2.73 3.76
C GLY A 221 -1.50 -2.07 2.96
N PRO A 222 -2.20 -1.08 3.55
CA PRO A 222 -3.35 -0.42 2.93
C PRO A 222 -3.08 0.09 1.52
N THR A 223 -1.88 0.60 1.28
CA THR A 223 -1.47 1.14 -0.04
C THR A 223 -1.54 0.08 -1.14
N ALA A 224 -1.36 -1.20 -0.82
CA ALA A 224 -1.37 -2.33 -1.75
C ALA A 224 -2.73 -3.06 -1.78
N SER A 225 -3.83 -2.31 -1.95
CA SER A 225 -5.21 -2.85 -1.92
C SER A 225 -5.94 -2.73 -3.26
N MET A 226 -5.20 -2.51 -4.36
CA MET A 226 -5.75 -2.44 -5.71
C MET A 226 -5.78 -3.82 -6.37
N LEU A 227 -6.37 -3.92 -7.56
CA LEU A 227 -6.38 -5.15 -8.38
C LEU A 227 -4.97 -5.76 -8.50
N PRO A 228 -4.82 -7.09 -8.35
CA PRO A 228 -3.51 -7.72 -8.15
C PRO A 228 -2.79 -8.04 -9.45
N ASP A 229 -3.44 -7.92 -10.60
CA ASP A 229 -2.97 -8.40 -11.90
C ASP A 229 -1.58 -7.84 -12.25
N ALA A 230 -1.39 -6.53 -12.08
CA ALA A 230 -0.10 -5.88 -12.29
C ALA A 230 0.94 -6.45 -11.32
N PHE A 231 0.64 -6.58 -10.03
CA PHE A 231 1.58 -7.09 -9.03
C PHE A 231 2.08 -8.50 -9.40
N PHE A 232 1.17 -9.39 -9.78
CA PHE A 232 1.52 -10.76 -10.16
C PHE A 232 2.35 -10.85 -11.45
N LYS A 233 2.17 -9.93 -12.39
CA LYS A 233 3.02 -9.82 -13.60
C LYS A 233 4.47 -9.47 -13.24
N TYR A 234 4.69 -8.73 -12.16
CA TYR A 234 6.02 -8.33 -11.67
C TYR A 234 6.62 -9.32 -10.66
N GLY A 235 6.10 -10.55 -10.60
CA GLY A 235 6.66 -11.64 -9.81
C GLY A 235 6.26 -11.64 -8.33
N ILE A 236 5.37 -10.75 -7.92
CA ILE A 236 4.79 -10.77 -6.57
C ILE A 236 3.89 -12.01 -6.47
N THR A 237 3.99 -12.74 -5.36
CA THR A 237 3.23 -14.00 -5.16
C THR A 237 2.00 -13.78 -4.30
N MET A 238 2.03 -12.77 -3.42
CA MET A 238 0.96 -12.51 -2.46
C MET A 238 0.80 -11.02 -2.18
N LEU A 239 -0.46 -10.56 -2.05
CA LEU A 239 -0.79 -9.24 -1.53
C LEU A 239 -1.50 -9.34 -0.18
N GLY A 240 -1.08 -8.50 0.77
CA GLY A 240 -1.74 -8.28 2.06
C GLY A 240 -2.43 -6.92 2.08
N GLY A 241 -3.66 -6.84 1.59
CA GLY A 241 -4.41 -5.59 1.43
C GLY A 241 -5.36 -5.27 2.58
N ILE A 242 -6.16 -4.23 2.37
CA ILE A 242 -7.26 -3.82 3.26
C ILE A 242 -8.52 -3.55 2.43
N GLN A 243 -9.61 -4.21 2.79
CA GLN A 243 -10.94 -3.94 2.25
C GLN A 243 -11.72 -3.05 3.23
N VAL A 244 -12.08 -1.85 2.81
CA VAL A 244 -12.95 -0.95 3.59
C VAL A 244 -14.38 -1.47 3.55
N THR A 245 -14.97 -1.73 4.71
CA THR A 245 -16.33 -2.26 4.85
C THR A 245 -17.34 -1.24 5.35
N LYS A 246 -16.88 -0.21 6.08
CA LYS A 246 -17.70 0.90 6.55
C LYS A 246 -17.00 2.23 6.30
N THR A 247 -17.17 2.76 5.09
CA THR A 247 -16.38 3.88 4.59
C THR A 247 -16.55 5.14 5.42
N ASP A 248 -17.78 5.53 5.77
CA ASP A 248 -18.03 6.79 6.47
C ASP A 248 -17.43 6.77 7.89
N GLU A 249 -17.66 5.71 8.66
CA GLU A 249 -17.12 5.52 9.99
C GLU A 249 -15.59 5.41 10.01
N LEU A 250 -15.01 4.77 8.98
CA LEU A 250 -13.57 4.71 8.83
C LEU A 250 -12.99 6.11 8.56
N LEU A 251 -13.60 6.88 7.66
CA LEU A 251 -13.14 8.23 7.33
C LEU A 251 -13.28 9.19 8.51
N ASP A 252 -14.33 9.08 9.32
CA ASP A 252 -14.47 9.81 10.58
C ASP A 252 -13.32 9.48 11.51
N LEU A 253 -13.10 8.19 11.78
CA LEU A 253 -12.05 7.73 12.69
C LEU A 253 -10.64 8.19 12.27
N ILE A 254 -10.27 8.06 11.00
CA ILE A 254 -8.92 8.49 10.55
C ILE A 254 -8.79 10.01 10.51
N SER A 255 -9.89 10.75 10.35
CA SER A 255 -9.88 12.22 10.47
C SER A 255 -9.57 12.70 11.89
N GLU A 256 -9.86 11.85 12.89
CA GLU A 256 -9.55 12.07 14.30
C GLU A 256 -8.16 11.52 14.70
N GLY A 257 -7.33 11.11 13.73
CA GLY A 257 -6.00 10.55 13.98
C GLY A 257 -6.01 9.04 14.27
N GLY A 258 -7.11 8.36 13.98
CA GLY A 258 -7.23 6.91 14.04
C GLY A 258 -6.18 6.18 13.20
N SER A 259 -5.92 4.94 13.60
CA SER A 259 -4.90 4.09 12.98
C SER A 259 -5.42 2.67 12.77
N GLY A 260 -4.64 1.79 12.14
CA GLY A 260 -5.05 0.40 11.86
C GLY A 260 -5.52 -0.35 13.11
N TYR A 261 -4.87 -0.12 14.26
CA TYR A 261 -5.27 -0.70 15.55
C TYR A 261 -6.70 -0.35 15.99
N HIS A 262 -7.25 0.74 15.46
CA HIS A 262 -8.57 1.23 15.82
C HIS A 262 -9.68 0.73 14.89
N PHE A 263 -9.40 0.47 13.60
CA PHE A 263 -10.43 0.10 12.60
C PHE A 263 -10.38 -1.35 12.10
N PHE A 264 -9.28 -2.07 12.25
CA PHE A 264 -9.19 -3.46 11.76
C PHE A 264 -10.26 -4.35 12.43
N GLY A 265 -11.00 -5.11 11.62
CA GLY A 265 -12.10 -5.96 12.07
C GLY A 265 -13.36 -5.21 12.52
N LYS A 266 -13.43 -3.89 12.27
CA LYS A 266 -14.59 -3.05 12.60
C LYS A 266 -15.14 -2.31 11.39
N TYR A 267 -14.26 -1.58 10.70
CA TYR A 267 -14.61 -0.73 9.54
C TYR A 267 -13.79 -1.07 8.29
N ALA A 268 -12.77 -1.91 8.45
CA ALA A 268 -12.06 -2.53 7.35
C ALA A 268 -11.51 -3.88 7.77
N ASP A 269 -11.47 -4.81 6.81
CA ASP A 269 -10.93 -6.14 6.97
C ASP A 269 -9.59 -6.25 6.26
N ARG A 270 -8.68 -7.04 6.84
CA ARG A 270 -7.44 -7.43 6.15
C ARG A 270 -7.81 -8.43 5.07
N THR A 271 -7.11 -8.35 3.95
CA THR A 271 -7.29 -9.27 2.84
C THR A 271 -5.97 -9.88 2.43
N VAL A 272 -6.02 -11.15 2.02
CA VAL A 272 -4.91 -11.83 1.36
C VAL A 272 -5.35 -12.16 -0.05
N ILE A 273 -4.55 -11.80 -1.04
CA ILE A 273 -4.79 -12.15 -2.43
C ILE A 273 -3.60 -12.96 -2.94
N ARG A 274 -3.87 -14.13 -3.51
CA ARG A 274 -2.86 -15.05 -4.05
C ARG A 274 -3.21 -15.47 -5.46
N LYS A 275 -2.20 -15.63 -6.30
CA LYS A 275 -2.36 -16.19 -7.63
C LYS A 275 -2.73 -17.68 -7.52
N VAL A 276 -3.74 -18.11 -8.29
CA VAL A 276 -4.16 -19.51 -8.43
C VAL A 276 -3.42 -20.19 -9.59
#